data_AF-A0A351GNZ0-F1
#
_entry.id   AF-A0A351GNZ0-F1
#
_cell.length_a   1.000
_cell.length_b   1.000
_cell.length_c   1.000
_cell.angle_alpha   90.00
_cell.angle_beta   90.00
_cell.angle_gamma   90.00
#
_symmetry.space_group_name_H-M   'P 1'
#
loop_
_entity.id
_entity.type
_entity.pdbx_description
1 polymer ?
#
loop_
_entity_poly.entity_id
_entity_poly.type
_entity_poly.pdbx_seq_one_letter_code
_entity_poly.pdbx_strand_id
1 'polypeptide(L)'
;TMDDVKARGKLNCGVTTGLVGFAAPDANGEWQGFDVGVCRAVAAAVLGDPKAVEFVPTTGKTRFTALASGEIDMLARNTTWTFSRDVDLKFE
;
A
#
# COMPACT_ATOMS: atom_id res chain seq x y z
N THR A 1 -10.29 -7.56 2.12
CA THR A 1 -11.33 -6.68 2.71
C THR A 1 -10.88 -6.21 4.09
N MET A 2 -11.53 -5.22 4.72
CA MET A 2 -11.14 -4.75 6.06
C MET A 2 -11.15 -5.88 7.11
N ASP A 3 -12.08 -6.82 6.99
CA ASP A 3 -12.15 -7.97 7.89
C ASP A 3 -10.95 -8.90 7.72
N ASP A 4 -10.49 -9.13 6.48
CA ASP A 4 -9.28 -9.92 6.21
C ASP A 4 -8.03 -9.26 6.82
N VAL A 5 -7.93 -7.92 6.74
CA VAL A 5 -6.84 -7.15 7.35
C VAL A 5 -6.85 -7.30 8.86
N LYS A 6 -8.02 -7.15 9.50
CA LYS A 6 -8.19 -7.32 10.94
C LYS A 6 -7.90 -8.75 11.40
N ALA A 7 -8.39 -9.75 10.67
CA ALA A 7 -8.16 -11.16 10.96
C ALA A 7 -6.67 -11.53 10.85
N ARG A 8 -5.96 -10.98 9.85
CA ARG A 8 -4.52 -11.17 9.66
C ARG A 8 -3.66 -10.36 10.63
N GLY A 9 -4.20 -9.26 11.17
CA GLY A 9 -3.47 -8.35 12.06
C GLY A 9 -2.38 -7.53 11.36
N LYS A 10 -2.38 -7.46 10.03
CA LYS A 10 -1.44 -6.67 9.23
C LYS A 10 -2.11 -6.13 7.96
N LEU A 11 -1.80 -4.88 7.63
CA LEU A 11 -2.14 -4.24 6.36
C LEU A 11 -1.05 -4.52 5.31
N ASN A 12 -1.37 -5.21 4.23
CA ASN A 12 -0.48 -5.36 3.08
C ASN A 12 -0.58 -4.10 2.21
N CYS A 13 0.37 -3.19 2.35
CA CYS A 13 0.37 -1.92 1.64
C CYS A 13 1.31 -1.95 0.44
N GLY A 14 0.76 -1.81 -0.76
CA GLY A 14 1.52 -1.73 -2.00
C GLY A 14 2.22 -0.38 -2.15
N VAL A 15 3.55 -0.39 -2.24
CA VAL A 15 4.39 0.82 -2.33
C VAL A 15 5.32 0.78 -3.56
N THR A 16 6.10 1.83 -3.76
CA THR A 16 7.16 1.84 -4.79
C THR A 16 8.29 0.87 -4.43
N THR A 17 9.08 0.45 -5.41
CA THR A 17 10.27 -0.39 -5.19
C THR A 17 11.46 0.36 -4.58
N GLY A 18 11.35 1.68 -4.38
CA GLY A 18 12.45 2.53 -3.90
C GLY A 18 12.44 3.89 -4.57
N LEU A 19 11.63 4.81 -4.04
CA LEU A 19 11.58 6.21 -4.44
C LEU A 19 11.76 7.06 -3.19
N VAL A 20 12.94 7.65 -3.05
CA VAL A 20 13.31 8.47 -1.89
C VAL A 20 12.30 9.61 -1.69
N GLY A 21 11.88 9.82 -0.45
CA GLY A 21 10.82 10.76 -0.08
C GLY A 21 9.40 10.17 -0.11
N PHE A 22 9.17 9.07 -0.84
CA PHE A 22 7.86 8.41 -0.97
C PHE A 22 7.83 7.05 -0.28
N ALA A 23 8.65 6.11 -0.75
CA ALA A 23 8.82 4.80 -0.14
C ALA A 23 10.18 4.22 -0.52
N ALA A 24 11.09 4.15 0.44
CA ALA A 24 12.37 3.47 0.30
C ALA A 24 12.80 2.85 1.64
N PRO A 25 13.39 1.65 1.64
CA PRO A 25 14.03 1.11 2.84
C PRO A 25 15.32 1.89 3.14
N ASP A 26 15.61 2.10 4.42
CA ASP A 26 16.90 2.58 4.89
C ASP A 26 17.95 1.45 4.96
N ALA A 27 19.14 1.75 5.49
CA ALA A 27 20.23 0.78 5.61
C ALA A 27 19.91 -0.40 6.56
N ASN A 28 18.92 -0.25 7.44
CA ASN A 28 18.45 -1.30 8.35
C ASN A 28 17.25 -2.07 7.76
N GLY A 29 16.80 -1.72 6.54
CA GLY A 29 15.61 -2.28 5.92
C GLY A 29 14.30 -1.66 6.40
N GLU A 30 14.33 -0.59 7.20
CA GLU A 30 13.11 0.08 7.64
C GLU A 30 12.58 1.00 6.53
N TRP A 31 11.33 0.78 6.13
CA TRP A 31 10.67 1.62 5.14
C TRP A 31 10.41 3.02 5.67
N GLN A 32 10.75 4.03 4.87
CA GLN A 32 10.56 5.45 5.14
C GLN A 32 9.94 6.19 3.94
N GLY A 33 9.25 7.29 4.21
CA GLY A 33 8.72 8.22 3.20
C GLY A 33 7.23 8.51 3.35
N PHE A 34 6.71 9.34 2.44
CA PHE A 34 5.32 9.78 2.45
C PHE A 34 4.31 8.63 2.31
N ASP A 35 4.48 7.76 1.31
CA ASP A 35 3.58 6.62 1.06
C ASP A 35 3.61 5.64 2.23
N VAL A 36 4.79 5.44 2.85
CA VAL A 36 4.96 4.65 4.07
C VAL A 36 4.16 5.25 5.22
N GLY A 37 4.22 6.57 5.39
CA GLY A 37 3.43 7.31 6.39
C GLY A 37 1.93 7.11 6.20
N VAL A 38 1.45 7.15 4.95
CA VAL A 38 0.04 6.87 4.62
C VAL A 38 -0.35 5.44 5.03
N CYS A 39 0.46 4.43 4.67
CA CYS A 39 0.19 3.05 5.07
C CYS A 39 0.14 2.88 6.60
N ARG A 40 1.11 3.47 7.33
CA ARG A 40 1.16 3.41 8.79
C ARG A 40 -0.04 4.12 9.43
N ALA A 41 -0.49 5.24 8.87
CA ALA A 41 -1.67 5.95 9.35
C ALA A 41 -2.95 5.10 9.20
N VAL A 42 -3.11 4.42 8.06
CA VAL A 42 -4.24 3.51 7.84
C VAL A 42 -4.16 2.29 8.76
N ALA A 43 -2.98 1.71 8.95
CA ALA A 43 -2.80 0.60 9.89
C ALA A 43 -3.11 1.01 11.34
N ALA A 44 -2.68 2.20 11.77
CA ALA A 44 -3.06 2.74 13.07
C ALA A 44 -4.58 2.89 13.22
N ALA A 45 -5.26 3.37 12.17
CA ALA A 45 -6.72 3.55 12.20
C ALA A 45 -7.49 2.22 12.20
N VAL A 46 -7.02 1.21 11.46
CA VAL A 46 -7.73 -0.07 11.27
C VAL A 46 -7.36 -1.11 12.33
N LEU A 47 -6.09 -1.17 12.72
CA LEU A 47 -5.50 -2.21 13.57
C LEU A 47 -5.04 -1.69 14.95
N GLY A 48 -5.02 -0.37 15.16
CA GLY A 48 -4.54 0.23 16.41
C GLY A 48 -3.01 0.22 16.55
N ASP A 49 -2.27 -0.29 15.56
CA ASP A 49 -0.81 -0.32 15.56
C ASP A 49 -0.27 0.23 14.22
N PRO A 50 0.42 1.39 14.22
CA PRO A 50 1.03 1.94 13.00
C PRO A 50 2.13 1.04 12.42
N LYS A 51 2.69 0.11 13.20
CA LYS A 51 3.72 -0.83 12.75
C LYS A 51 3.14 -2.12 12.16
N ALA A 52 1.84 -2.34 12.24
CA ALA A 52 1.16 -3.51 11.67
C ALA A 52 0.97 -3.40 10.15
N VAL A 53 2.08 -3.19 9.43
CA VAL A 53 2.12 -3.02 7.97
C VAL A 53 3.12 -4.00 7.38
N GLU A 54 2.73 -4.67 6.31
CA GLU A 54 3.63 -5.35 5.39
C GLU A 54 3.76 -4.49 4.12
N PHE A 55 4.98 -4.05 3.79
CA PHE A 55 5.22 -3.24 2.61
C PHE A 55 5.48 -4.16 1.41
N VAL A 56 4.61 -4.09 0.41
CA VAL A 56 4.69 -4.92 -0.79
C VAL A 56 5.19 -4.07 -1.96
N PRO A 57 6.43 -4.25 -2.44
CA PRO A 57 6.96 -3.46 -3.54
C PRO A 57 6.25 -3.77 -4.86
N THR A 58 5.68 -2.75 -5.49
CA THR A 58 4.98 -2.88 -6.78
C THR A 58 5.58 -1.97 -7.84
N THR A 59 5.41 -2.36 -9.11
CA THR A 59 5.86 -1.57 -10.27
C THR A 59 4.72 -0.76 -10.88
N GLY A 60 5.07 0.11 -11.82
CA GLY A 60 4.10 0.81 -12.65
C GLY A 60 3.19 -0.12 -13.48
N LYS A 61 3.57 -1.38 -13.70
CA LYS A 61 2.80 -2.34 -14.49
C LYS A 61 1.96 -3.26 -13.61
N THR A 62 2.47 -3.64 -12.44
CA THR A 62 1.90 -4.72 -11.61
C THR A 62 0.97 -4.23 -10.51
N ARG A 63 1.04 -2.94 -10.12
CA ARG A 63 0.33 -2.41 -8.93
C ARG A 63 -1.18 -2.65 -8.93
N PHE A 64 -1.84 -2.54 -10.08
CA PHE A 64 -3.30 -2.73 -10.16
C PHE A 64 -3.69 -4.19 -10.22
N THR A 65 -2.88 -5.04 -10.86
CA THR A 65 -3.06 -6.49 -10.79
C THR A 65 -2.91 -7.00 -9.36
N ALA A 66 -1.92 -6.51 -8.62
CA ALA A 66 -1.72 -6.84 -7.21
C ALA A 66 -2.89 -6.37 -6.32
N LEU A 67 -3.46 -5.20 -6.60
CA LEU A 67 -4.63 -4.70 -5.87
C LEU A 67 -5.88 -5.53 -6.20
N ALA A 68 -6.11 -5.82 -7.48
CA ALA A 68 -7.26 -6.59 -7.94
C ALA A 68 -7.21 -8.06 -7.49
N SER A 69 -6.03 -8.64 -7.34
CA SER A 69 -5.86 -10.02 -6.85
C SER A 69 -5.99 -10.15 -5.33
N GLY A 70 -5.96 -9.04 -4.59
CA GLY A 70 -5.90 -9.05 -3.13
C GLY A 70 -4.51 -9.36 -2.56
N GLU A 71 -3.47 -9.36 -3.39
CA GLU A 71 -2.07 -9.45 -2.92
C GLU A 71 -1.75 -8.26 -1.99
N ILE A 72 -2.27 -7.08 -2.33
CA ILE A 72 -2.24 -5.89 -1.49
C ILE A 72 -3.65 -5.46 -1.12
N ASP A 73 -3.82 -4.94 0.10
CA ASP A 73 -5.09 -4.43 0.60
C ASP A 73 -5.31 -2.96 0.21
N MET A 74 -4.21 -2.22 0.02
CA MET A 74 -4.21 -0.81 -0.35
C MET A 74 -2.99 -0.50 -1.22
N LEU A 75 -3.14 0.45 -2.14
CA LEU A 75 -2.05 0.98 -2.96
C LEU A 75 -1.72 2.43 -2.53
N ALA A 76 -0.60 2.61 -1.83
CA ALA A 76 -0.03 3.92 -1.48
C ALA A 76 1.22 4.15 -2.34
N ARG A 77 1.07 4.91 -3.42
CA ARG A 77 2.11 5.10 -4.42
C ARG A 77 1.89 6.43 -5.16
N ASN A 78 2.84 6.85 -5.98
CA ASN A 78 2.69 7.91 -6.98
C ASN A 78 1.72 7.55 -8.15
N THR A 79 0.59 6.92 -7.84
CA THR A 79 -0.47 6.53 -8.76
C THR A 79 -1.42 7.69 -8.97
N THR A 80 -1.34 8.36 -10.12
CA THR A 80 -2.30 9.40 -10.49
C THR A 80 -3.73 8.86 -10.51
N TRP A 81 -4.67 9.58 -9.90
CA TRP A 81 -6.08 9.26 -10.04
C TRP A 81 -6.57 9.74 -11.41
N THR A 82 -7.14 8.85 -12.22
CA THR A 82 -7.74 9.19 -13.53
C THR A 82 -9.05 8.44 -13.72
N PHE A 83 -10.02 9.08 -14.39
CA PHE A 83 -11.33 8.48 -14.66
C PHE A 83 -11.24 7.10 -15.34
N SER A 84 -10.32 6.93 -16.30
CA SER A 84 -10.11 5.63 -16.96
C SER A 84 -9.70 4.53 -16.00
N ARG A 85 -8.94 4.84 -14.93
CA ARG A 85 -8.51 3.83 -13.95
C ARG A 85 -9.69 3.39 -13.09
N ASP A 86 -10.58 4.31 -12.71
CA ASP A 86 -11.74 3.98 -11.90
C ASP A 86 -12.70 3.08 -12.66
N VAL A 87 -13.00 3.43 -13.91
CA VAL A 87 -13.93 2.69 -14.77
C VAL A 87 -13.35 1.34 -15.20
N ASP A 88 -12.10 1.30 -15.68
CA ASP A 88 -11.51 0.07 -16.22
C ASP A 88 -11.23 -0.95 -15.11
N LEU A 89 -10.87 -0.48 -13.90
CA LEU A 89 -10.53 -1.33 -12.76
C LEU A 89 -11.72 -1.58 -11.82
N LYS A 90 -12.84 -0.89 -12.03
CA LYS A 90 -14.08 -1.02 -11.25
C LYS A 90 -13.87 -0.76 -9.76
N PHE A 91 -13.14 0.31 -9.44
CA PHE A 91 -12.94 0.74 -8.06
C PHE A 91 -14.05 1.67 -7.54
N GLU A 92 -15.00 2.04 -8.40
CA GLU A 92 -16.28 2.69 -8.06
C GLU A 92 -17.49 1.87 -8.55
#